data_AF-A0AA50ZYL6-F1
#
_entry.id   AF-A0AA50ZYL6-F1
#
_cell.length_a   1.000
_cell.length_b   1.000
_cell.length_c   1.000
_cell.angle_alpha   90.00
_cell.angle_beta   90.00
_cell.angle_gamma   90.00
#
_symmetry.space_group_name_H-M   'P 1'
#
loop_
_entity.id
_entity.type
_entity.pdbx_description
1 polymer ?
#
loop_
_entity_poly.entity_id
_entity_poly.type
_entity_poly.pdbx_seq_one_letter_code
_entity_poly.pdbx_strand_id
1 'polypeptide(L)'
;VKCTFLPLEFLDCDEPVDHKGNETAKKIVKHGCVKFGGVKYDDVEKTRVQCKALDGIECHGPRSFLRDGFPCVRYSGHYFTTTLIYSILLGFIGMDRFCLGQTGT
;
A
#
# COMPACT_ATOMS: atom_id res chain seq x y z
N VAL A 1 20.45 16.13 7.59
CA VAL A 1 19.69 15.70 6.39
C VAL A 1 18.40 16.51 6.25
N LYS A 2 17.83 16.70 5.05
CA LYS A 2 16.52 17.38 4.91
C LYS A 2 15.38 16.42 5.26
N CYS A 3 14.35 16.89 5.95
CA CYS A 3 13.20 16.05 6.33
C CYS A 3 12.50 15.42 5.11
N THR A 4 12.46 16.12 3.98
CA THR A 4 11.87 15.64 2.71
C THR A 4 12.64 14.48 2.07
N PHE A 5 13.88 14.21 2.47
CA PHE A 5 14.67 13.09 1.95
C PHE A 5 14.70 11.89 2.89
N LEU A 6 13.97 11.94 4.02
CA LEU A 6 13.87 10.79 4.89
C LEU A 6 13.17 9.62 4.17
N PRO A 7 13.66 8.38 4.38
CA PRO A 7 12.95 7.17 3.98
C PRO A 7 11.54 7.09 4.58
N LEU A 8 10.64 6.37 3.91
CA LEU A 8 9.24 6.22 4.34
C LEU A 8 9.10 5.57 5.74
N GLU A 9 10.05 4.70 6.12
CA GLU A 9 10.09 4.04 7.45
C GLU A 9 10.21 5.03 8.61
N PHE A 10 10.66 6.25 8.33
CA PHE A 10 10.89 7.31 9.30
C PHE A 10 9.83 8.42 9.23
N LEU A 11 8.79 8.21 8.43
CA LEU A 11 7.71 9.14 8.18
C LEU A 11 6.38 8.48 8.57
N ASP A 12 5.54 9.23 9.26
CA ASP A 12 4.14 8.90 9.51
C ASP A 12 3.29 9.63 8.47
N CYS A 13 2.65 8.89 7.57
CA CYS A 13 1.93 9.42 6.42
C CYS A 13 0.45 9.04 6.44
N ASP A 14 -0.41 10.02 6.17
CA ASP A 14 -1.85 9.81 6.07
C ASP A 14 -2.22 8.96 4.85
N GLU A 15 -3.34 8.24 4.95
CA GLU A 15 -3.89 7.49 3.83
C GLU A 15 -4.37 8.42 2.70
N PRO A 16 -4.29 7.99 1.43
CA PRO A 16 -4.80 8.76 0.31
C PRO A 16 -6.29 9.12 0.46
N VAL A 17 -6.60 10.41 0.40
CA VAL A 17 -7.99 10.91 0.48
C VAL A 17 -8.80 10.44 -0.72
N ASP A 18 -9.98 9.87 -0.46
CA ASP A 18 -10.89 9.40 -1.50
C ASP A 18 -11.93 10.46 -1.88
N HIS A 19 -11.81 10.98 -3.10
CA HIS A 19 -12.74 11.96 -3.67
C HIS A 19 -13.98 11.32 -4.32
N LYS A 20 -14.13 9.98 -4.29
CA LYS A 20 -15.32 9.25 -4.76
C LYS A 20 -15.75 9.61 -6.19
N GLY A 21 -14.81 9.75 -7.11
CA GLY A 21 -15.13 10.15 -8.49
C GLY A 21 -15.27 11.66 -8.72
N ASN A 22 -15.10 12.51 -7.69
CA ASN A 22 -15.26 13.94 -7.82
C ASN A 22 -13.95 14.66 -8.22
N GLU A 23 -13.78 14.88 -9.52
CA GLU A 23 -12.63 15.59 -10.10
C GLU A 23 -12.49 17.04 -9.57
N THR A 24 -13.60 17.70 -9.27
CA THR A 24 -13.59 19.09 -8.78
C THR A 24 -12.97 19.18 -7.39
N ALA A 25 -13.28 18.22 -6.51
CA ALA A 25 -12.70 18.14 -5.18
C ALA A 25 -11.17 17.94 -5.23
N LYS A 26 -10.70 17.06 -6.13
CA LYS A 26 -9.26 16.87 -6.36
C LYS A 26 -8.56 18.13 -6.87
N LYS A 27 -9.18 18.90 -7.77
CA LYS A 27 -8.59 20.15 -8.28
C LYS A 27 -8.42 21.21 -7.19
N ILE A 28 -9.37 21.29 -6.24
CA ILE A 28 -9.32 22.24 -5.13
C ILE A 28 -8.25 21.84 -4.12
N VAL A 29 -8.27 20.57 -3.70
CA VAL A 29 -7.39 20.05 -2.64
C VAL A 29 -5.98 19.74 -3.15
N LYS A 30 -5.80 19.57 -4.47
CA LYS A 30 -4.54 19.25 -5.18
C LYS A 30 -3.86 17.95 -4.74
N HIS A 31 -4.49 17.17 -3.87
CA HIS A 31 -4.05 15.86 -3.40
C HIS A 31 -5.26 14.93 -3.18
N GLY A 32 -5.00 13.62 -3.03
CA GLY A 32 -6.04 12.58 -3.00
C GLY A 32 -6.30 11.95 -4.38
N CYS A 33 -7.20 10.97 -4.38
CA CYS A 33 -7.47 10.06 -5.49
C CYS A 33 -8.92 10.20 -5.97
N VAL A 34 -9.14 10.18 -7.29
CA VAL A 34 -10.51 10.15 -7.85
C VAL A 34 -10.98 8.72 -8.02
N LYS A 35 -10.06 7.85 -8.48
CA LYS A 35 -10.32 6.45 -8.71
C LYS A 35 -9.37 5.62 -7.85
N PHE A 36 -9.92 4.61 -7.20
CA PHE A 36 -9.12 3.58 -6.52
C PHE A 36 -9.08 2.29 -7.34
N GLY A 37 -7.93 1.65 -7.33
CA GLY A 37 -7.70 0.36 -7.99
C GLY A 37 -7.03 0.48 -9.35
N GLY A 38 -6.79 -0.69 -9.95
CA GLY A 38 -6.00 -0.87 -11.17
C GLY A 38 -5.44 -2.28 -11.18
N VAL A 39 -5.44 -2.95 -12.33
CA VAL A 39 -4.91 -4.33 -12.45
C VAL A 39 -3.41 -4.28 -12.69
N LYS A 40 -2.95 -3.33 -13.50
CA LYS A 40 -1.53 -3.08 -13.76
C LYS A 40 -1.03 -1.92 -12.91
N TYR A 41 0.23 -1.98 -12.51
CA TYR A 41 0.87 -0.95 -11.73
C TYR A 41 0.83 0.44 -12.42
N ASP A 42 0.97 0.47 -13.74
CA ASP A 42 0.96 1.72 -14.53
C ASP A 42 -0.43 2.37 -14.61
N ASP A 43 -1.50 1.58 -14.45
CA ASP A 43 -2.88 2.06 -14.49
C ASP A 43 -3.33 2.64 -13.13
N VAL A 44 -2.53 2.44 -12.08
CA VAL A 44 -2.84 2.91 -10.72
C VAL A 44 -2.50 4.39 -10.61
N GLU A 45 -3.53 5.19 -10.33
CA GLU A 45 -3.37 6.61 -10.03
C GLU A 45 -2.45 6.80 -8.82
N LYS A 46 -1.52 7.76 -8.91
CA LYS A 46 -0.63 8.13 -7.79
C LYS A 46 -0.98 9.51 -7.29
N THR A 47 -0.91 9.70 -5.98
CA THR A 47 -1.22 10.98 -5.35
C THR A 47 -0.18 11.40 -4.34
N ARG A 48 -0.37 12.62 -3.82
CA ARG A 48 0.37 13.18 -2.69
C ARG A 48 -0.41 12.91 -1.42
N VAL A 49 0.32 12.60 -0.35
CA VAL A 49 -0.26 12.52 1.00
C VAL A 49 0.52 13.40 1.94
N GLN A 50 -0.13 13.80 3.03
CA GLN A 50 0.52 14.53 4.10
C GLN A 50 1.38 13.55 4.90
N CYS A 51 2.66 13.86 5.07
CA CYS A 51 3.60 13.07 5.84
C CYS A 51 4.26 13.93 6.92
N LYS A 52 4.52 13.33 8.07
CA LYS A 52 5.21 13.93 9.20
C LYS A 52 6.42 13.06 9.58
N ALA A 53 7.57 13.69 9.83
CA ALA A 53 8.72 12.98 10.39
C ALA A 53 8.43 12.48 11.81
N LEU A 54 8.79 11.22 12.10
CA LEU A 54 8.63 10.64 13.43
C LEU A 54 9.36 11.44 14.50
N ASP A 55 8.81 11.41 15.71
CA ASP A 55 9.40 12.10 16.85
C ASP A 55 10.69 11.37 17.28
N GLY A 56 11.74 12.15 17.56
CA GLY A 56 13.10 11.63 17.83
C GLY A 56 14.04 11.63 16.62
N ILE A 57 13.56 11.89 15.41
CA ILE A 57 14.41 12.04 14.22
C ILE A 57 14.76 13.51 14.01
N GLU A 58 16.06 13.81 14.00
CA GLU A 58 16.58 15.15 13.78
C GLU A 58 16.87 15.38 12.28
N CYS A 59 16.09 16.29 11.69
CA CYS A 59 16.19 16.65 10.28
C CYS A 59 15.96 18.15 10.11
N HIS A 60 16.49 18.71 9.02
CA HIS A 60 16.38 20.13 8.72
C HIS A 60 15.17 20.40 7.80
N GLY A 61 14.39 21.42 8.14
CA GLY A 61 13.24 21.90 7.37
C GLY A 61 11.89 21.60 8.01
N PRO A 62 10.78 21.78 7.28
CA PRO A 62 9.45 21.48 7.79
C PRO A 62 9.32 19.98 8.07
N ARG A 63 8.89 19.64 9.29
CA ARG A 63 8.66 18.25 9.71
C ARG A 63 7.42 17.64 9.09
N SER A 64 6.47 18.46 8.65
CA SER A 64 5.23 18.06 7.99
C SER A 64 5.23 18.59 6.56
N PHE A 65 5.08 17.70 5.57
CA PHE A 65 5.18 18.03 4.15
C PHE A 65 4.37 17.06 3.30
N LEU A 66 3.99 17.50 2.09
CA LEU A 66 3.35 16.63 1.10
C LEU A 66 4.40 15.75 0.41
N ARG A 67 4.15 14.45 0.34
CA ARG A 67 5.02 13.47 -0.31
C ARG A 67 4.29 12.82 -1.48
N ASP A 68 4.92 12.87 -2.65
CA ASP A 68 4.46 12.20 -3.87
C ASP A 68 4.73 10.69 -3.87
N GLY A 69 4.00 9.97 -4.72
CA GLY A 69 4.29 8.57 -5.07
C GLY A 69 3.40 7.53 -4.41
N PHE A 70 2.34 7.95 -3.71
CA PHE A 70 1.43 7.03 -3.03
C PHE A 70 0.37 6.48 -4.00
N PRO A 71 0.27 5.15 -4.16
CA PRO A 71 -0.69 4.54 -5.06
C PRO A 71 -2.12 4.61 -4.49
N CYS A 72 -3.07 4.96 -5.33
CA CYS A 72 -4.51 4.96 -5.03
C CYS A 72 -5.08 3.55 -5.09
N VAL A 73 -4.67 2.68 -4.18
CA VAL A 73 -5.14 1.31 -4.07
C VAL A 73 -5.77 1.07 -2.70
N ARG A 74 -6.88 0.34 -2.68
CA ARG A 74 -7.45 -0.18 -1.44
C ARG A 74 -6.86 -1.55 -1.20
N TYR A 75 -5.90 -1.65 -0.29
CA TYR A 75 -5.46 -2.94 0.22
C TYR A 75 -6.56 -3.49 1.14
N SER A 76 -7.54 -4.19 0.58
CA SER A 76 -8.42 -5.01 1.39
C SER A 76 -7.54 -6.10 2.02
N GLY A 77 -7.37 -6.07 3.35
CA GLY A 77 -6.45 -6.96 4.11
C GLY A 77 -6.66 -8.46 3.91
N HIS A 78 -7.72 -8.85 3.19
CA HIS A 78 -8.01 -10.21 2.75
C HIS A 78 -6.95 -10.82 1.84
N TYR A 79 -6.20 -10.05 1.03
CA TYR A 79 -5.19 -10.64 0.13
C TYR A 79 -4.01 -11.27 0.88
N PHE A 80 -3.59 -10.67 2.00
CA PHE A 80 -2.51 -11.23 2.82
C PHE A 80 -2.97 -12.53 3.49
N THR A 81 -4.16 -12.53 4.09
CA THR A 81 -4.72 -13.71 4.74
C THR A 81 -5.01 -14.82 3.75
N THR A 82 -5.59 -14.54 2.58
CA THR A 82 -5.87 -15.57 1.57
C THR A 82 -4.58 -16.14 0.99
N THR A 83 -3.56 -15.31 0.71
CA THR A 83 -2.25 -15.79 0.24
C THR A 83 -1.57 -16.66 1.29
N LEU A 84 -1.63 -16.25 2.57
CA LEU A 84 -1.07 -17.02 3.68
C LEU A 84 -1.79 -18.35 3.87
N ILE A 85 -3.13 -18.37 3.81
CA ILE A 85 -3.94 -19.59 3.88
C ILE A 85 -3.65 -20.50 2.68
N TYR A 86 -3.60 -19.98 1.45
CA TYR A 86 -3.24 -20.76 0.27
C TYR A 86 -1.83 -21.35 0.37
N SER A 87 -0.86 -20.59 0.87
CA SER A 87 0.51 -21.07 1.09
C SER A 87 0.56 -22.21 2.11
N ILE A 88 -0.17 -22.09 3.22
CA ILE A 88 -0.27 -23.15 4.24
C ILE A 88 -0.98 -24.39 3.68
N LEU A 89 -2.12 -24.22 3.01
CA LEU A 89 -2.88 -25.34 2.44
C LEU A 89 -2.07 -26.05 1.35
N LEU A 90 -1.47 -25.33 0.41
CA LEU A 90 -0.65 -25.93 -0.64
C LEU A 90 0.66 -26.53 -0.09
N GLY A 91 1.25 -25.93 0.93
CA GLY A 91 2.44 -26.47 1.60
C GLY A 91 2.14 -27.76 2.36
N PHE A 92 1.15 -27.75 3.26
CA PHE A 92 0.86 -28.88 4.15
C PHE A 92 0.05 -30.00 3.46
N ILE A 93 -0.99 -29.65 2.70
CA ILE A 93 -1.85 -30.63 2.00
C ILE A 93 -1.20 -31.09 0.68
N GLY A 94 -0.39 -30.24 0.04
CA GLY A 94 0.38 -30.63 -1.15
C GLY A 94 1.50 -31.64 -0.85
N MET A 95 2.10 -31.59 0.34
CA MET A 95 3.11 -32.56 0.77
C MET A 95 2.50 -33.90 1.21
N ASP A 96 1.30 -33.89 1.80
CA ASP A 96 0.61 -35.10 2.27
C ASP A 96 0.14 -36.01 1.11
N ARG A 97 -0.21 -35.44 -0.05
CA ARG A 97 -0.58 -36.20 -1.25
C ARG A 97 0.58 -36.94 -1.93
N PHE A 98 1.83 -36.56 -1.68
CA PHE A 98 3.01 -37.29 -2.18
C PHE A 98 3.54 -38.32 -1.17
N CYS A 99 3.34 -38.10 0.13
CA CYS A 99 3.79 -39.02 1.18
C CYS A 99 2.81 -40.16 1.48
N LEU A 100 1.55 -40.08 1.04
CA LEU A 100 0.56 -41.17 1.18
C LEU A 100 0.33 -42.00 -0.09
N GLY A 101 1.25 -41.94 -1.07
CA GLY A 101 1.37 -42.92 -2.16
C GLY A 101 0.04 -43.53 -2.60
N GLN A 102 -0.87 -42.73 -3.17
CA GLN A 102 -2.06 -43.28 -3.81
C GLN A 102 -1.62 -43.94 -5.12
N THR A 103 -1.02 -45.12 -4.99
CA THR A 103 -0.90 -46.09 -6.07
C THR A 103 -2.31 -46.32 -6.60
N GLY A 104 -2.50 -46.06 -7.89
CA GLY A 104 -3.73 -46.42 -8.57
C GLY A 104 -4.05 -47.89 -8.33
N THR A 105 -5.30 -48.13 -7.94
CA THR A 105 -6.03 -49.36 -8.21
C THR A 105 -7.33 -48.95 -8.87
#